data_AF-A0A7C4GWF8-F1
#
_entry.id   AF-A0A7C4GWF8-F1
#
_cell.length_a   1.000
_cell.length_b   1.000
_cell.length_c   1.000
_cell.angle_alpha   90.00
_cell.angle_beta   90.00
_cell.angle_gamma   90.00
#
_symmetry.space_group_name_H-M   'P 1'
#
loop_
_entity.id
_entity.type
_entity.pdbx_description
1 polymer ?
#
loop_
_entity_poly.entity_id
_entity_poly.type
_entity_poly.pdbx_seq_one_letter_code
_entity_poly.pdbx_strand_id
1 'polypeptide(L)'
;VSIVLVYGVDAENKPMDKASLGNNRARMVQRLSPVNPRLEQSFSNVLVAIAVAWWPWYTRLVRGQVVSLKERPFIEAAHAAGVGPFKIMFRHILPNCLTPILVQASLDFGSVILTAAGLSFLGLGAQPPTPEWGLMLSIGRYYFLNYWWLATFPGLAIFATVLAFNLMSDGLREALCPRLRRF
;
A
#
# COMPACT_ATOMS: atom_id res chain seq x y z
N VAL A 1 -19.96 -5.38 -8.90
CA VAL A 1 -20.88 -6.21 -9.72
C VAL A 1 -21.07 -7.63 -9.17
N SER A 2 -20.14 -8.22 -8.40
CA SER A 2 -20.25 -9.66 -8.02
C SER A 2 -20.69 -9.99 -6.59
N ILE A 3 -21.10 -9.02 -5.76
CA ILE A 3 -21.60 -9.31 -4.38
C ILE A 3 -23.12 -9.19 -4.26
N VAL A 4 -23.77 -8.43 -5.15
CA VAL A 4 -25.21 -8.12 -5.05
C VAL A 4 -26.09 -9.15 -5.75
N LEU A 5 -25.56 -9.94 -6.69
CA LEU A 5 -26.36 -10.92 -7.46
C LEU A 5 -26.63 -12.24 -6.72
N VAL A 6 -25.95 -12.53 -5.60
CA VAL A 6 -26.07 -13.82 -4.91
C VAL A 6 -27.22 -13.86 -3.89
N TYR A 7 -27.73 -12.71 -3.44
CA TYR A 7 -28.74 -12.62 -2.38
C TYR A 7 -30.08 -12.05 -2.86
N GLY A 8 -30.57 -12.52 -4.02
CA GLY A 8 -31.84 -12.08 -4.61
C GLY A 8 -33.04 -12.22 -3.67
N VAL A 9 -33.40 -11.13 -2.99
CA VAL A 9 -34.62 -10.96 -2.21
C VAL A 9 -35.23 -9.62 -2.60
N ASP A 10 -36.39 -9.65 -3.25
CA ASP A 10 -37.23 -8.47 -3.44
C ASP A 10 -38.61 -8.77 -2.83
N ALA A 11 -39.09 -7.85 -1.99
CA ALA A 11 -40.20 -8.05 -1.08
C ALA A 11 -41.34 -7.08 -1.38
N GLU A 12 -42.05 -7.24 -2.51
CA GLU A 12 -43.42 -6.71 -2.66
C GLU A 12 -44.05 -7.16 -3.99
N ASN A 13 -44.92 -8.17 -3.91
CA ASN A 13 -45.67 -8.72 -5.04
C ASN A 13 -46.82 -7.78 -5.47
N LYS A 14 -46.53 -6.70 -6.20
CA LYS A 14 -47.54 -5.79 -6.78
C LYS A 14 -47.33 -5.60 -8.30
N PRO A 15 -48.37 -5.75 -9.15
CA PRO A 15 -48.20 -5.54 -10.58
C PRO A 15 -48.02 -4.05 -10.89
N MET A 16 -46.83 -3.69 -11.36
CA MET A 16 -46.44 -2.33 -11.74
C MET A 16 -46.60 -2.10 -13.24
N ASP A 17 -47.13 -0.92 -13.62
CA ASP A 17 -47.33 -0.46 -14.99
C ASP A 17 -46.00 -0.32 -15.77
N LYS A 18 -45.91 -0.97 -16.94
CA LYS A 18 -44.67 -1.13 -17.72
C LYS A 18 -44.07 0.20 -18.20
N ALA A 19 -44.88 1.24 -18.40
CA ALA A 19 -44.41 2.56 -18.82
C ALA A 19 -43.75 3.33 -17.66
N SER A 20 -44.31 3.22 -16.45
CA SER A 20 -43.74 3.74 -15.21
C SER A 20 -42.44 3.04 -14.82
N LEU A 21 -42.34 1.72 -15.08
CA LEU A 21 -41.12 0.94 -14.82
C LEU A 21 -39.90 1.44 -15.60
N GLY A 22 -40.03 1.85 -16.86
CA GLY A 22 -38.87 2.29 -17.67
C GLY A 22 -38.20 3.55 -17.13
N ASN A 23 -39.02 4.56 -16.79
CA ASN A 23 -38.53 5.85 -16.30
C ASN A 23 -38.07 5.76 -14.84
N ASN A 24 -38.78 4.96 -14.02
CA ASN A 24 -38.38 4.72 -12.63
C ASN A 24 -37.16 3.80 -12.52
N ARG A 25 -36.98 2.82 -13.42
CA ARG A 25 -35.75 2.01 -13.50
C ARG A 25 -34.55 2.88 -13.86
N ALA A 26 -34.66 3.77 -14.84
CA ALA A 26 -33.57 4.68 -15.18
C ALA A 26 -33.20 5.62 -14.02
N ARG A 27 -34.21 6.18 -13.33
CA ARG A 27 -34.02 7.03 -12.14
C ARG A 27 -33.49 6.26 -10.92
N MET A 28 -33.88 5.01 -10.74
CA MET A 28 -33.35 4.13 -9.69
C MET A 28 -31.91 3.72 -10.01
N VAL A 29 -31.58 3.32 -11.24
CA VAL A 29 -30.20 2.98 -11.65
C VAL A 29 -29.26 4.18 -11.46
N GLN A 30 -29.72 5.39 -11.76
CA GLN A 30 -28.94 6.62 -11.55
C GLN A 30 -28.82 7.05 -10.07
N ARG A 31 -29.77 6.65 -9.20
CA ARG A 31 -29.67 6.77 -7.73
C ARG A 31 -28.88 5.62 -7.07
N LEU A 32 -28.77 4.48 -7.74
CA LEU A 32 -28.10 3.25 -7.29
C LEU A 32 -26.65 3.14 -7.75
N SER A 33 -26.11 4.14 -8.47
CA SER A 33 -24.67 4.30 -8.63
C SER A 33 -24.15 5.28 -7.57
N PRO A 34 -23.84 4.84 -6.34
CA PRO A 34 -23.09 5.65 -5.40
C PRO A 34 -21.63 5.63 -5.86
N VAL A 35 -21.29 6.35 -6.94
CA VAL A 35 -19.91 6.81 -7.10
C VAL A 35 -19.76 7.97 -6.14
N ASN A 36 -19.76 7.65 -4.84
CA ASN A 36 -19.42 8.59 -3.79
C ASN A 36 -17.90 8.76 -3.83
N PRO A 37 -17.36 9.95 -4.17
CA PRO A 37 -15.91 10.19 -4.19
C PRO A 37 -15.23 9.93 -2.83
N ARG A 38 -16.03 9.84 -1.75
CA ARG A 38 -15.59 9.45 -0.41
C ARG A 38 -14.98 8.04 -0.34
N LEU A 39 -15.37 7.13 -1.23
CA LEU A 39 -14.88 5.74 -1.24
C LEU A 39 -13.47 5.61 -1.84
N GLU A 40 -13.17 6.38 -2.90
CA GLU A 40 -11.81 6.47 -3.46
C GLU A 40 -10.84 7.16 -2.50
N GLN A 41 -11.36 8.08 -1.69
CA GLN A 41 -10.57 8.81 -0.69
C GLN A 41 -10.02 7.89 0.40
N SER A 42 -10.73 6.83 0.82
CA SER A 42 -10.31 6.00 1.97
C SER A 42 -8.98 5.28 1.73
N PHE A 43 -8.84 4.60 0.58
CA PHE A 43 -7.60 3.90 0.24
C PHE A 43 -6.43 4.86 0.03
N SER A 44 -6.67 5.97 -0.68
CA SER A 44 -5.65 7.00 -0.92
C SER A 44 -5.18 7.65 0.40
N ASN A 45 -6.11 7.90 1.33
CA ASN A 45 -5.79 8.45 2.64
C ASN A 45 -4.94 7.49 3.48
N VAL A 46 -5.20 6.18 3.42
CA VAL A 46 -4.36 5.17 4.08
C VAL A 46 -2.95 5.17 3.51
N LEU A 47 -2.82 5.20 2.18
CA LEU A 47 -1.51 5.27 1.54
C LEU A 47 -0.73 6.52 1.93
N VAL A 48 -1.39 7.68 2.01
CA VAL A 48 -0.78 8.93 2.47
C VAL A 48 -0.40 8.84 3.94
N ALA A 49 -1.25 8.27 4.80
CA ALA A 49 -0.96 8.08 6.22
C ALA A 49 0.27 7.20 6.44
N ILE A 50 0.37 6.10 5.67
CA ILE A 50 1.56 5.23 5.64
C ILE A 50 2.78 6.03 5.14
N ALA A 51 2.68 6.75 4.03
CA ALA A 51 3.82 7.53 3.52
C ALA A 51 4.36 8.54 4.56
N VAL A 52 3.46 9.25 5.25
CA VAL A 52 3.81 10.22 6.30
C VAL A 52 4.43 9.53 7.52
N ALA A 53 3.96 8.34 7.90
CA ALA A 53 4.50 7.60 9.04
C ALA A 53 5.95 7.12 8.80
N TRP A 54 6.32 6.76 7.56
CA TRP A 54 7.68 6.31 7.22
C TRP A 54 8.63 7.46 6.87
N TRP A 55 8.10 8.64 6.53
CA TRP A 55 8.89 9.81 6.13
C TRP A 55 10.05 10.17 7.10
N PRO A 56 9.86 10.21 8.43
CA PRO A 56 10.94 10.55 9.36
C PRO A 56 12.11 9.56 9.32
N TRP A 57 11.83 8.29 9.02
CA TRP A 57 12.86 7.26 8.92
C TRP A 57 13.71 7.45 7.66
N TYR A 58 13.06 7.61 6.51
CA TYR A 58 13.75 7.84 5.23
C TYR A 58 14.54 9.15 5.22
N THR A 59 14.02 10.22 5.82
CA THR A 59 14.76 11.49 5.93
C THR A 59 16.04 11.35 6.76
N ARG A 60 15.99 10.60 7.88
CA ARG A 60 17.19 10.28 8.67
C ARG A 60 18.19 9.44 7.89
N LEU A 61 17.71 8.44 7.14
CA LEU A 61 18.54 7.61 6.28
C LEU A 61 19.26 8.45 5.21
N VAL A 62 18.51 9.26 4.47
CA VAL A 62 19.03 10.17 3.44
C VAL A 62 20.06 11.10 4.04
N ARG A 63 19.76 11.71 5.19
CA ARG A 63 20.71 12.61 5.88
C ARG A 63 22.01 11.89 6.23
N GLY A 64 21.95 10.66 6.74
CA GLY A 64 23.14 9.85 7.02
C GLY A 64 23.98 9.57 5.76
N GLN A 65 23.33 9.21 4.66
CA GLN A 65 24.01 9.00 3.37
C GLN A 65 24.65 10.28 2.86
N VAL A 66 23.93 11.41 2.88
CA VAL A 66 24.44 12.70 2.41
C VAL A 66 25.66 13.16 3.21
N VAL A 67 25.65 13.02 4.54
CA VAL A 67 26.80 13.37 5.39
C VAL A 67 28.00 12.50 5.02
N SER A 68 27.82 11.18 4.92
CA SER A 68 28.90 10.25 4.55
C SER A 68 29.45 10.50 3.13
N LEU A 69 28.58 10.87 2.19
CA LEU A 69 28.97 11.17 0.82
C LEU A 69 29.71 12.50 0.70
N LYS A 70 29.31 13.52 1.47
CA LYS A 70 29.92 14.85 1.44
C LYS A 70 31.40 14.83 1.84
N GLU A 71 31.80 13.90 2.69
CA GLU A 71 33.19 13.71 3.14
C GLU A 71 34.06 12.91 2.15
N ARG A 72 33.52 12.52 0.99
CA ARG A 72 34.26 11.73 -0.01
C ARG A 72 35.22 12.62 -0.83
N PRO A 73 36.42 12.13 -1.20
CA PRO A 73 37.41 12.89 -1.95
C PRO A 73 36.93 13.44 -3.30
N PHE A 74 36.02 12.73 -3.98
CA PHE A 74 35.48 13.20 -5.26
C PHE A 74 34.54 14.40 -5.14
N ILE A 75 33.85 14.55 -3.99
CA ILE A 75 33.02 15.73 -3.70
C ILE A 75 33.93 16.93 -3.38
N GLU A 76 34.99 16.70 -2.61
CA GLU A 76 35.98 17.72 -2.26
C GLU A 76 36.72 18.23 -3.51
N ALA A 77 37.12 17.33 -4.41
CA ALA A 77 37.71 17.69 -5.70
C ALA A 77 36.75 18.48 -6.59
N ALA A 78 35.45 18.11 -6.62
CA ALA A 78 34.44 18.86 -7.35
C ALA A 78 34.23 20.28 -6.79
N HIS A 79 34.28 20.43 -5.46
CA HIS A 79 34.28 21.73 -4.81
C HIS A 79 35.53 22.56 -5.16
N ALA A 80 36.72 21.96 -5.13
CA ALA A 80 37.97 22.63 -5.51
C ALA A 80 37.97 23.05 -6.99
N ALA A 81 37.28 22.30 -7.86
CA ALA A 81 37.07 22.63 -9.26
C ALA A 81 35.99 23.73 -9.49
N GLY A 82 35.44 24.33 -8.45
CA GLY A 82 34.46 25.42 -8.55
C GLY A 82 33.04 24.99 -8.92
N VAL A 83 32.71 23.69 -8.79
CA VAL A 83 31.36 23.21 -9.09
C VAL A 83 30.37 23.70 -8.03
N GLY A 84 29.28 24.35 -8.46
CA GLY A 84 28.24 24.85 -7.55
C GLY A 84 27.51 23.74 -6.78
N PRO A 85 27.04 24.02 -5.55
CA PRO A 85 26.46 23.01 -4.65
C PRO A 85 25.23 22.31 -5.21
N PHE A 86 24.39 22.99 -5.99
CA PHE A 86 23.24 22.38 -6.66
C PHE A 86 23.66 21.31 -7.68
N LYS A 87 24.71 21.58 -8.45
CA LYS A 87 25.22 20.62 -9.45
C LYS A 87 25.87 19.42 -8.76
N ILE A 88 26.56 19.63 -7.64
CA ILE A 88 27.10 18.53 -6.81
C ILE A 88 25.95 17.69 -6.25
N MET A 89 24.91 18.32 -5.71
CA MET A 89 23.73 17.64 -5.15
C MET A 89 23.07 16.71 -6.17
N PHE A 90 22.64 17.22 -7.33
CA PHE A 90 21.87 16.43 -8.29
C PHE A 90 22.70 15.46 -9.12
N ARG A 91 23.96 15.80 -9.42
CA ARG A 91 24.83 14.97 -10.29
C ARG A 91 25.60 13.91 -9.50
N HIS A 92 25.96 14.19 -8.26
CA HIS A 92 26.85 13.33 -7.46
C HIS A 92 26.12 12.75 -6.25
N ILE A 93 25.51 13.58 -5.41
CA ILE A 93 24.94 13.10 -4.14
C ILE A 93 23.66 12.29 -4.37
N LEU A 94 22.68 12.85 -5.08
CA LEU A 94 21.37 12.24 -5.32
C LEU A 94 21.48 10.83 -5.93
N PRO A 95 22.16 10.60 -7.08
CA PRO A 95 22.24 9.27 -7.68
C PRO A 95 22.95 8.25 -6.78
N ASN A 96 23.93 8.66 -5.97
CA ASN A 96 24.62 7.76 -5.05
C ASN A 96 23.79 7.45 -3.79
N CYS A 97 22.97 8.40 -3.31
CA CYS A 97 22.04 8.18 -2.20
C CYS A 97 20.83 7.32 -2.62
N LEU A 98 20.41 7.36 -3.89
CA LEU A 98 19.26 6.59 -4.37
C LEU A 98 19.46 5.08 -4.23
N THR A 99 20.68 4.58 -4.47
CA THR A 99 20.99 3.15 -4.36
C THR A 99 20.64 2.56 -2.99
N PRO A 100 21.18 3.05 -1.85
CA PRO A 100 20.82 2.54 -0.53
C PRO A 100 19.36 2.81 -0.14
N ILE A 101 18.75 3.89 -0.65
CA ILE A 101 17.33 4.19 -0.39
C ILE A 101 16.42 3.16 -1.07
N LEU A 102 16.67 2.83 -2.34
CA LEU A 102 15.86 1.86 -3.09
C LEU A 102 16.01 0.45 -2.51
N VAL A 103 17.22 0.10 -2.09
CA VAL A 103 17.48 -1.14 -1.35
C VAL A 103 16.64 -1.15 -0.08
N GLN A 104 16.78 -0.13 0.78
CA GLN A 104 16.04 -0.07 2.04
C GLN A 104 14.52 -0.09 1.82
N ALA A 105 14.02 0.60 0.79
CA ALA A 105 12.60 0.59 0.42
C ALA A 105 12.11 -0.79 0.00
N SER A 106 12.94 -1.55 -0.71
CA SER A 106 12.64 -2.94 -1.06
C SER A 106 12.59 -3.81 0.20
N LEU A 107 13.49 -3.57 1.15
CA LEU A 107 13.52 -4.31 2.42
C LEU A 107 12.26 -4.06 3.27
N ASP A 108 11.78 -2.82 3.31
CA ASP A 108 10.64 -2.41 4.14
C ASP A 108 9.27 -2.80 3.55
N PHE A 109 9.23 -3.32 2.31
CA PHE A 109 8.00 -3.59 1.56
C PHE A 109 7.05 -4.55 2.28
N GLY A 110 7.58 -5.62 2.91
CA GLY A 110 6.78 -6.58 3.68
C GLY A 110 6.06 -5.94 4.88
N SER A 111 6.76 -5.07 5.62
CA SER A 111 6.21 -4.33 6.75
C SER A 111 5.13 -3.33 6.34
N VAL A 112 5.31 -2.68 5.18
CA VAL A 112 4.32 -1.76 4.60
C VAL A 112 3.04 -2.50 4.22
N ILE A 113 3.15 -3.65 3.55
CA ILE A 113 1.99 -4.50 3.20
C ILE A 113 1.24 -4.93 4.46
N LEU A 114 1.95 -5.42 5.47
CA LEU A 114 1.34 -5.88 6.72
C LEU A 114 0.57 -4.75 7.41
N THR A 115 1.15 -3.55 7.44
CA THR A 115 0.51 -2.38 8.04
C THR A 115 -0.71 -1.92 7.25
N ALA A 116 -0.63 -1.91 5.91
CA ALA A 116 -1.74 -1.59 5.03
C ALA A 116 -2.91 -2.59 5.19
N ALA A 117 -2.61 -3.88 5.26
CA ALA A 117 -3.60 -4.93 5.52
C ALA A 117 -4.24 -4.78 6.91
N GLY A 118 -3.44 -4.43 7.94
CA GLY A 118 -3.94 -4.16 9.30
C GLY A 118 -4.88 -2.95 9.36
N LEU A 119 -4.51 -1.83 8.72
CA LEU A 119 -5.35 -0.65 8.60
C LEU A 119 -6.65 -0.95 7.84
N SER A 120 -6.57 -1.78 6.80
CA SER A 120 -7.74 -2.22 6.04
C SER A 120 -8.65 -3.15 6.84
N PHE A 121 -8.07 -4.03 7.67
CA PHE A 121 -8.82 -4.85 8.62
C PHE A 121 -9.59 -4.01 9.66
N LEU A 122 -9.00 -2.89 10.09
CA LEU A 122 -9.65 -1.91 10.98
C LEU A 122 -10.75 -1.08 10.28
N GLY A 123 -10.95 -1.25 8.97
CA GLY A 123 -11.98 -0.56 8.19
C GLY A 123 -11.56 0.82 7.67
N LEU A 124 -10.29 1.19 7.80
CA LEU A 124 -9.75 2.43 7.24
C LEU A 124 -9.32 2.28 5.78
N GLY A 125 -9.16 1.06 5.31
CA GLY A 125 -8.65 0.73 3.98
C GLY A 125 -9.66 0.85 2.84
N ALA A 126 -9.47 0.01 1.83
CA ALA A 126 -10.36 -0.04 0.67
C ALA A 126 -11.78 -0.44 1.11
N GLN A 127 -12.79 0.21 0.54
CA GLN A 127 -14.20 -0.11 0.81
C GLN A 127 -14.76 -1.01 -0.30
N PRO A 128 -15.82 -1.81 -0.02
CA PRO A 128 -16.55 -2.49 -1.10
C PRO A 128 -16.94 -1.45 -2.17
N PRO A 129 -16.70 -1.69 -3.49
CA PRO A 129 -16.64 -2.97 -4.18
C PRO A 129 -15.24 -3.51 -4.53
N THR A 130 -14.15 -2.86 -4.13
CA THR A 130 -12.80 -3.32 -4.46
C THR A 130 -12.40 -4.52 -3.60
N PRO A 131 -11.93 -5.64 -4.19
CA PRO A 131 -11.49 -6.80 -3.41
C PRO A 131 -10.16 -6.48 -2.72
N GLU A 132 -10.14 -6.50 -1.38
CA GLU A 132 -8.96 -6.24 -0.57
C GLU A 132 -8.90 -7.27 0.57
N TRP A 133 -7.74 -7.90 0.77
CA TRP A 133 -7.61 -9.06 1.66
C TRP A 133 -7.81 -8.72 3.14
N GLY A 134 -7.38 -7.53 3.59
CA GLY A 134 -7.59 -7.06 4.97
C GLY A 134 -9.07 -6.85 5.30
N LEU A 135 -9.83 -6.28 4.38
CA LEU A 135 -11.27 -6.10 4.47
C LEU A 135 -11.99 -7.45 4.44
N MET A 136 -11.56 -8.38 3.56
CA MET A 136 -12.12 -9.74 3.52
C MET A 136 -11.92 -10.47 4.85
N LEU A 137 -10.75 -10.32 5.46
CA LEU A 137 -10.47 -10.85 6.81
C LEU A 137 -11.38 -10.20 7.88
N SER A 138 -11.63 -8.89 7.76
CA SER A 138 -12.52 -8.14 8.66
C SER A 138 -13.97 -8.61 8.55
N ILE A 139 -14.46 -8.88 7.35
CA ILE A 139 -15.81 -9.41 7.12
C ILE A 139 -15.90 -10.87 7.59
N GLY A 140 -14.87 -11.67 7.30
CA GLY A 140 -14.81 -13.09 7.67
C GLY A 140 -14.93 -13.34 9.19
N ARG A 141 -14.54 -12.37 10.04
CA ARG A 141 -14.67 -12.48 11.50
C ARG A 141 -16.13 -12.64 11.97
N TYR A 142 -17.08 -12.01 11.27
CA TYR A 142 -18.50 -12.08 11.62
C TYR A 142 -19.12 -13.42 11.24
N TYR A 143 -18.59 -14.04 10.19
CA TYR A 143 -19.09 -15.31 9.66
C TYR A 143 -18.25 -16.51 10.11
N PHE A 144 -17.28 -16.31 11.01
CA PHE A 144 -16.27 -17.32 11.34
C PHE A 144 -16.87 -18.66 11.83
N LEU A 145 -17.93 -18.61 12.65
CA LEU A 145 -18.58 -19.81 13.18
C LEU A 145 -19.32 -20.62 12.11
N ASN A 146 -19.79 -19.98 11.03
CA ASN A 146 -20.56 -20.65 9.97
C ASN A 146 -19.69 -20.94 8.73
N TYR A 147 -18.73 -20.07 8.45
CA TYR A 147 -17.93 -20.06 7.23
C TYR A 147 -16.48 -19.65 7.55
N TRP A 148 -15.77 -20.47 8.32
CA TRP A 148 -14.40 -20.22 8.77
C TRP A 148 -13.42 -19.89 7.62
N TRP A 149 -13.62 -20.51 6.44
CA TRP A 149 -12.76 -20.31 5.27
C TRP A 149 -12.79 -18.88 4.72
N LEU A 150 -13.85 -18.09 4.97
CA LEU A 150 -13.93 -16.69 4.54
C LEU A 150 -12.84 -15.83 5.20
N ALA A 151 -12.41 -16.18 6.41
CA ALA A 151 -11.34 -15.49 7.11
C ALA A 151 -9.97 -16.17 6.86
N THR A 152 -9.93 -17.50 6.84
CA THR A 152 -8.66 -18.25 6.77
C THR A 152 -7.91 -18.06 5.47
N PHE A 153 -8.58 -18.08 4.31
CA PHE A 153 -7.89 -17.94 3.02
C PHE A 153 -7.25 -16.55 2.81
N PRO A 154 -7.97 -15.43 3.04
CA PRO A 154 -7.35 -14.11 2.97
C PRO A 154 -6.23 -13.92 4.00
N GLY A 155 -6.40 -14.46 5.22
CA GLY A 155 -5.37 -14.41 6.25
C GLY A 155 -4.10 -15.16 5.85
N LEU A 156 -4.23 -16.37 5.31
CA LEU A 156 -3.11 -17.16 4.80
C LEU A 156 -2.45 -16.50 3.58
N ALA A 157 -3.22 -15.87 2.69
CA ALA A 157 -2.68 -15.15 1.54
C ALA A 157 -1.82 -13.96 1.99
N ILE A 158 -2.30 -13.15 2.95
CA ILE A 158 -1.51 -12.06 3.54
C ILE A 158 -0.27 -12.62 4.22
N PHE A 159 -0.42 -13.67 5.03
CA PHE A 159 0.70 -14.28 5.74
C PHE A 159 1.78 -14.79 4.79
N ALA A 160 1.40 -15.57 3.77
CA ALA A 160 2.34 -16.09 2.77
C ALA A 160 3.02 -14.98 1.97
N THR A 161 2.28 -13.93 1.61
CA THR A 161 2.83 -12.77 0.89
C THR A 161 3.86 -12.04 1.76
N VAL A 162 3.49 -11.69 2.99
CA VAL A 162 4.37 -10.99 3.93
C VAL A 162 5.59 -11.84 4.26
N LEU A 163 5.42 -13.15 4.46
CA LEU A 163 6.53 -14.08 4.70
C LEU A 163 7.48 -14.14 3.51
N ALA A 164 6.96 -14.26 2.29
CA ALA A 164 7.77 -14.29 1.07
C ALA A 164 8.58 -12.99 0.89
N PHE A 165 7.94 -11.84 1.08
CA PHE A 165 8.63 -10.55 1.01
C PHE A 165 9.64 -10.38 2.14
N ASN A 166 9.32 -10.76 3.38
CA ASN A 166 10.26 -10.68 4.50
C ASN A 166 11.49 -11.56 4.26
N LEU A 167 11.32 -12.81 3.84
CA LEU A 167 12.44 -13.70 3.54
C LEU A 167 13.29 -13.18 2.37
N MET A 168 12.64 -12.66 1.33
CA MET A 168 13.33 -12.03 0.20
C MET A 168 14.12 -10.80 0.63
N SER A 169 13.55 -9.97 1.51
CA SER A 169 14.20 -8.81 2.09
C SER A 169 15.40 -9.23 2.94
N ASP A 170 15.26 -10.23 3.81
CA ASP A 170 16.37 -10.71 4.63
C ASP A 170 17.52 -11.26 3.76
N GLY A 171 17.19 -12.02 2.72
CA GLY A 171 18.18 -12.48 1.74
C GLY A 171 18.87 -11.34 0.99
N LEU A 172 18.11 -10.30 0.60
CA LEU A 172 18.67 -9.11 -0.04
C LEU A 172 19.57 -8.32 0.92
N ARG A 173 19.21 -8.22 2.20
CA ARG A 173 20.01 -7.58 3.25
C ARG A 173 21.33 -8.30 3.45
N GLU A 174 21.31 -9.63 3.51
CA GLU A 174 22.49 -10.49 3.64
C GLU A 174 23.42 -10.34 2.42
N ALA A 175 22.86 -10.38 1.21
CA ALA A 175 23.62 -10.24 -0.03
C ALA A 175 24.26 -8.86 -0.21
N LEU A 176 23.55 -7.79 0.19
CA LEU A 176 24.01 -6.40 0.01
C LEU A 176 24.90 -5.90 1.15
N CYS A 177 24.95 -6.58 2.29
CA CYS A 177 25.80 -6.22 3.41
C CYS A 177 26.92 -7.26 3.66
N PRO A 178 27.94 -7.38 2.79
CA PRO A 178 29.05 -8.32 2.97
C PRO A 178 30.04 -7.91 4.09
N ARG A 179 29.73 -6.91 4.93
CA ARG A 179 30.70 -6.22 5.79
C ARG A 179 30.76 -6.66 7.26
N LEU A 180 30.05 -7.71 7.69
CA LEU A 180 30.23 -8.27 9.04
C LEU A 180 30.93 -9.64 9.09
N ARG A 181 31.51 -10.10 7.97
CA ARG A 181 32.14 -11.44 7.89
C ARG A 181 33.67 -11.46 8.08
N ARG A 182 34.26 -10.41 8.68
CA ARG A 182 35.67 -10.38 9.05
C ARG A 182 35.84 -9.87 10.48
N PHE A 183 35.61 -10.78 11.42
CA PHE A 183 36.45 -10.93 12.60
C PHE A 183 37.12 -12.29 12.50
#